data_AF-X1D2A2-F1
#
_entry.id   AF-X1D2A2-F1
#
_cell.length_a   1.000
_cell.length_b   1.000
_cell.length_c   1.000
_cell.angle_alpha   90.00
_cell.angle_beta   90.00
_cell.angle_gamma   90.00
#
_symmetry.space_group_name_H-M   'P 1'
#
loop_
_entity.id
_entity.type
_entity.pdbx_description
1 polymer ?
#
loop_
_entity_poly.entity_id
_entity_poly.type
_entity_poly.pdbx_seq_one_letter_code
_entity_poly.pdbx_strand_id
1 'polypeptide(L)' 'MIIDEVQTGLGRTGHFWAIYGGLYEQEKVIPDFLVLGKGMSAGIYPISTCSYKPFIEKAIFKDDPFIHIS' A
#
# COMPACT_ATOMS: atom_id res chain seq x y z
N MET A 1 -5.95 -2.17 -9.91
CA MET A 1 -6.61 -2.23 -8.59
C MET A 1 -5.72 -1.56 -7.55
N ILE A 2 -6.28 -0.61 -6.80
CA ILE A 2 -5.60 0.11 -5.72
C ILE A 2 -6.22 -0.36 -4.41
N ILE A 3 -5.40 -0.78 -3.44
CA ILE A 3 -5.86 -1.13 -2.10
C ILE A 3 -5.30 -0.14 -1.10
N ASP A 4 -6.21 0.42 -0.30
CA ASP A 4 -5.89 1.30 0.81
C ASP A 4 -5.84 0.46 2.09
N GLU A 5 -4.62 0.23 2.58
CA GLU A 5 -4.36 -0.42 3.87
C GLU A 5 -3.90 0.58 4.94
N VAL A 6 -4.16 1.87 4.77
CA VAL A 6 -3.77 2.91 5.74
C VAL A 6 -4.35 2.59 7.12
N GLN A 7 -5.58 2.06 7.19
CA GLN A 7 -6.19 1.64 8.46
C GLN A 7 -6.06 0.15 8.75
N THR A 8 -6.17 -0.70 7.74
CA THR A 8 -6.37 -2.15 7.89
C THR A 8 -5.07 -2.95 7.90
N GLY A 9 -3.97 -2.37 7.40
CA GLY A 9 -2.67 -3.02 7.38
C GLY A 9 -1.93 -2.98 8.70
N LEU A 10 -0.70 -3.47 8.67
CA LEU A 10 0.22 -3.50 9.81
C LEU A 10 -0.37 -4.21 11.04
N GLY A 11 -1.10 -5.31 10.80
CA GLY A 11 -1.62 -6.15 11.88
C GLY A 11 -3.01 -5.76 12.41
N ARG A 12 -3.65 -4.69 11.92
CA ARG A 12 -4.93 -4.22 12.48
C ARG A 12 -6.05 -5.27 12.41
N THR A 13 -6.03 -6.12 11.40
CA THR A 13 -7.04 -7.16 11.14
C THR A 13 -6.65 -8.54 11.69
N GLY A 14 -5.55 -8.64 12.46
CA GLY A 14 -5.00 -9.93 12.89
C GLY A 14 -4.03 -10.56 11.89
N HIS A 15 -4.03 -10.07 10.64
CA HIS A 15 -3.02 -10.37 9.62
C HIS A 15 -2.13 -9.16 9.39
N PHE A 16 -0.87 -9.38 9.03
CA PHE A 16 0.08 -8.28 8.79
C PHE A 16 -0.42 -7.35 7.67
N TRP A 17 -0.99 -7.93 6.61
CA TRP A 17 -1.74 -7.21 5.58
C TRP A 17 -3.14 -7.77 5.48
N ALA A 18 -4.14 -6.90 5.35
CA ALA A 18 -5.52 -7.31 5.20
C ALA A 18 -5.76 -8.13 3.92
N ILE A 19 -4.99 -7.89 2.86
CA ILE A 19 -5.02 -8.68 1.61
C ILE A 19 -4.68 -10.17 1.76
N TYR A 20 -4.24 -10.61 2.94
CA TYR A 20 -3.87 -12.01 3.24
C TYR A 20 -4.77 -12.65 4.32
N GLY A 21 -6.07 -12.41 4.26
CA GLY A 21 -7.02 -13.05 5.16
C GLY A 21 -7.70 -12.12 6.16
N GLY A 22 -7.52 -10.80 6.04
CA GLY A 22 -7.94 -9.84 7.07
C GLY A 22 -9.45 -9.72 7.25
N LEU A 23 -10.21 -9.53 6.17
CA LEU A 23 -11.68 -9.43 6.23
C LEU A 23 -12.35 -10.79 6.00
N TYR A 24 -11.76 -11.60 5.13
CA TYR A 24 -12.19 -12.96 4.84
C TYR A 24 -10.98 -13.91 4.90
N GLU A 25 -11.09 -15.00 5.66
CA GLU A 25 -9.98 -15.93 5.96
C GLU A 25 -9.19 -16.42 4.72
N GLN A 26 -9.88 -16.62 3.59
CA GLN A 26 -9.27 -17.12 2.35
C GLN A 26 -8.89 -16.01 1.35
N GLU A 27 -8.96 -14.75 1.76
CA GLU A 27 -8.62 -13.62 0.91
C GLU A 27 -7.13 -13.60 0.59
N LYS A 28 -6.82 -13.60 -0.71
CA LYS A 28 -5.46 -13.40 -1.21
C LYS A 28 -5.49 -12.50 -2.43
N VAL A 29 -5.28 -11.22 -2.18
CA VAL A 29 -5.37 -10.19 -3.22
C VAL A 29 -3.98 -9.67 -3.58
N ILE A 30 -3.72 -9.53 -4.88
CA ILE A 30 -2.44 -8.99 -5.41
C ILE A 30 -2.73 -7.65 -6.09
N PRO A 31 -2.71 -6.54 -5.34
CA PRO A 31 -3.05 -5.23 -5.90
C PRO A 31 -1.97 -4.71 -6.85
N ASP A 32 -2.34 -3.75 -7.70
CA ASP A 32 -1.37 -3.01 -8.53
C ASP A 32 -0.74 -1.85 -7.75
N PHE A 33 -1.50 -1.27 -6.81
CA PHE A 33 -1.04 -0.28 -5.84
C PHE A 33 -1.45 -0.67 -4.41
N LEU A 34 -0.56 -0.46 -3.45
CA LEU A 34 -0.82 -0.59 -2.02
C LEU A 34 -0.48 0.72 -1.31
N VAL A 35 -1.45 1.29 -0.60
CA VAL A 35 -1.29 2.55 0.14
C VAL A 35 -1.23 2.26 1.63
N LEU A 36 -0.24 2.85 2.31
CA LEU A 36 -0.02 2.72 3.75
C LEU A 36 0.26 4.07 4.40
N GLY A 37 0.03 4.14 5.71
CA GLY A 37 0.25 5.32 6.54
C GLY A 37 -0.05 5.00 8.00
N LYS A 38 -0.63 5.95 8.75
CA LYS A 38 -1.06 5.80 10.16
C LYS A 38 -0.07 5.00 11.02
N GLY A 39 -0.33 3.70 11.23
CA GLY A 39 0.50 2.81 12.04
C GLY A 39 1.94 2.64 11.54
N MET A 40 2.23 3.04 10.31
CA MET A 40 3.55 2.89 9.67
C MET A 40 4.68 3.58 10.42
N SER A 41 4.41 4.74 11.03
CA SER A 41 5.41 5.43 11.85
C SER A 41 5.34 5.10 13.32
N ALA A 42 4.43 4.20 13.73
CA ALA A 42 4.05 4.02 15.12
C ALA A 42 3.70 5.34 15.84
N GLY A 43 3.24 6.36 15.09
CA GLY A 43 2.93 7.68 15.63
C GLY A 43 4.13 8.59 15.90
N ILE A 44 5.35 8.22 15.48
CA ILE A 44 6.56 9.00 15.73
C ILE A 44 6.78 10.09 14.68
N TYR A 45 6.66 9.75 13.41
CA TYR A 45 6.87 10.66 12.28
C TYR A 45 5.68 10.64 11.30
N PRO A 46 5.38 11.75 10.60
CA PRO A 46 4.45 11.69 9.48
C PRO A 46 5.11 10.91 8.32
N ILE A 47 4.57 9.72 8.01
CA ILE A 47 5.03 8.93 6.88
C ILE A 47 3.84 8.20 6.23
N SER A 48 3.90 8.11 4.92
CA SER A 48 2.98 7.31 4.12
C SER A 48 3.74 6.72 2.95
N THR A 49 3.21 5.66 2.35
CA THR A 49 3.80 5.07 1.15
C THR A 49 2.70 4.72 0.16
N CYS A 50 2.97 4.93 -1.11
CA CYS A 50 2.20 4.39 -2.22
C CYS A 50 3.13 3.44 -2.99
N SER A 51 3.01 2.13 -2.75
CA SER A 51 3.81 1.11 -3.44
C SER A 51 3.07 0.60 -4.67
N TYR A 52 3.78 0.31 -5.75
CA TYR A 52 3.17 -0.11 -7.01
C TYR A 52 4.01 -1.13 -7.77
N LYS A 53 3.39 -1.84 -8.73
CA LYS A 53 4.06 -2.83 -9.56
C LYS A 53 5.05 -2.20 -10.55
N PRO A 54 6.14 -2.89 -10.91
CA PRO A 54 7.17 -2.35 -11.81
C PRO A 54 6.69 -1.92 -13.20
N PHE A 55 5.60 -2.48 -13.72
CA PHE A 55 5.08 -2.05 -15.03
C PHE A 55 4.52 -0.62 -14.99
N ILE A 56 4.04 -0.17 -13.82
CA ILE A 56 3.51 1.18 -13.61
C ILE A 56 4.67 2.18 -13.62
N GLU A 57 5.79 1.85 -12.95
CA GLU A 57 7.03 2.62 -13.03
C GLU A 57 7.40 2.89 -14.49
N LYS A 58 7.49 1.82 -15.28
CA LYS A 58 7.85 1.90 -16.70
C LYS A 58 6.85 2.71 -17.53
N ALA A 59 5.56 2.60 -17.23
CA ALA A 59 4.50 3.17 -18.07
C ALA A 59 4.14 4.62 -17.73
N ILE A 60 4.39 5.08 -16.49
CA ILE A 60 3.91 6.38 -16.00
C ILE A 60 5.07 7.24 -15.47
N PHE A 61 5.90 6.66 -14.61
CA PHE A 61 6.84 7.43 -13.79
C PHE A 61 8.23 7.59 -14.41
N LYS A 62 8.60 6.67 -15.30
CA LYS A 62 9.93 6.66 -15.92
C LYS A 62 10.17 7.83 -16.87
N ASP A 63 9.15 8.22 -17.65
CA ASP A 63 9.29 9.25 -18.68
C ASP A 63 9.19 10.68 -18.11
N ASP A 64 8.46 10.84 -17.00
CA ASP A 64 8.38 12.08 -16.24
C ASP A 64 8.58 11.81 -14.74
N PRO A 65 9.82 11.96 -14.22
CA PRO A 65 10.11 11.74 -12.80
C PRO A 65 9.38 12.69 -11.86
N PHE A 66 8.85 13.81 -12.35
CA PHE A 66 8.20 14.84 -11.55
C PHE A 66 6.67 14.71 -11.50
N ILE A 67 6.08 13.73 -12.21
CA ILE A 67 4.62 13.51 -12.20
C ILE A 67 4.09 13.09 -10.81
N HIS A 68 4.98 12.72 -9.88
CA HIS A 68 4.68 12.23 -8.54
C HIS A 68 5.72 12.74 -7.54
N ILE A 69 5.72 14.05 -7.29
CA ILE A 69 6.53 14.67 -6.23
C ILE A 69 5.84 14.44 -4.88
N SER A 70 6.60 13.94 -3.89
CA SER A 70 6.17 13.79 -2.49
C SER A 70 6.87 14.77 -1.57
#